data_AF-A0A1F6WPU4-F1
#
_entry.id   AF-A0A1F6WPU4-F1
#
_cell.length_a   1.000
_cell.length_b   1.000
_cell.length_c   1.000
_cell.angle_alpha   90.00
_cell.angle_beta   90.00
_cell.angle_gamma   90.00
#
_symmetry.space_group_name_H-M   'P 1'
#
loop_
_entity.id
_entity.type
_entity.pdbx_description
1 polymer ?
#
loop_
_entity_poly.entity_id
_entity_poly.type
_entity_poly.pdbx_seq_one_letter_code
_entity_poly.pdbx_strand_id
1 'polypeptide(L)'
;MESQNNGKTGINTPTAIIIGAVIIALGLAFGLKGNQNQKALNMAPDKKTDQVQDFSNQREKIINNLSAKAEQITGIPQNEFIACMQNPIHAEKVKNDSRFVSDEGTPYNIIKSEKYTLNIVGALPYKMISGIVNDMLNNPDFVVPDDFKNTLPNEELIIRSTDHVRGSLTAPITIFEYSDISCPFCKEFHPTLKKLIEEYPNDVAWVYRHHPLLDKHPIADLQAIATECAGALRGSDAFWELLDDLISG
;
A
#
# COMPACT_ATOMS: atom_id res chain seq x y z
N MET A 1 -15.24 59.10 -16.77
CA MET A 1 -16.09 58.74 -15.61
C MET A 1 -15.47 57.48 -14.99
N GLU A 2 -14.34 57.52 -14.28
CA GLU A 2 -13.99 58.44 -13.16
C GLU A 2 -15.07 58.28 -12.07
N SER A 3 -14.84 57.55 -10.98
CA SER A 3 -14.04 57.90 -9.80
C SER A 3 -14.14 56.69 -8.84
N GLN A 4 -13.12 55.98 -8.31
CA GLN A 4 -11.93 56.32 -7.50
C GLN A 4 -12.23 57.09 -6.20
N ASN A 5 -12.13 56.40 -5.05
CA ASN A 5 -11.61 56.88 -3.75
C ASN A 5 -12.26 56.12 -2.59
N ASN A 6 -11.63 55.87 -1.45
CA ASN A 6 -10.24 56.00 -0.96
C ASN A 6 -10.26 55.25 0.39
N GLY A 7 -9.22 54.51 0.77
CA GLY A 7 -8.10 55.03 1.59
C GLY A 7 -8.44 54.92 3.09
N LYS A 8 -7.55 54.63 4.04
CA LYS A 8 -6.09 54.70 4.15
C LYS A 8 -5.74 54.07 5.53
N THR A 9 -4.80 53.11 5.63
CA THR A 9 -3.40 53.23 6.09
C THR A 9 -3.14 53.78 7.51
N GLY A 10 -2.23 53.11 8.24
CA GLY A 10 -1.47 53.63 9.40
C GLY A 10 -1.28 52.52 10.46
N ILE A 11 -0.24 51.68 10.45
CA ILE A 11 1.20 51.88 10.78
C ILE A 11 1.46 52.38 12.22
N ASN A 12 2.06 51.51 13.06
CA ASN A 12 3.28 51.73 13.89
C ASN A 12 3.27 51.07 15.29
N THR A 13 4.33 50.31 15.55
CA THR A 13 4.84 49.70 16.79
C THR A 13 5.17 50.74 17.89
N PRO A 14 5.33 50.36 19.18
CA PRO A 14 6.67 50.05 19.73
C PRO A 14 6.68 48.93 20.80
N THR A 15 7.63 47.98 20.77
CA THR A 15 8.94 47.96 21.49
C THR A 15 8.85 47.70 23.01
N ALA A 16 9.35 46.51 23.41
CA ALA A 16 10.10 46.15 24.62
C ALA A 16 9.56 46.48 26.03
N ILE A 17 9.40 45.43 26.86
CA ILE A 17 9.78 45.49 28.28
C ILE A 17 10.71 44.31 28.60
N ILE A 18 11.89 44.70 29.06
CA ILE A 18 12.97 43.90 29.63
C ILE A 18 12.64 43.64 31.10
N ILE A 19 12.67 42.38 31.53
CA ILE A 19 12.96 41.97 32.92
C ILE A 19 14.02 40.87 32.74
N GLY A 20 15.28 41.03 33.13
CA GLY A 20 15.79 41.67 34.35
C GLY A 20 16.31 40.55 35.26
N ALA A 21 17.57 40.19 35.06
CA ALA A 21 18.37 39.14 35.70
C ALA A 21 18.17 38.88 37.20
N VAL A 22 18.39 37.63 37.63
CA VAL A 22 19.26 37.32 38.79
C VAL A 22 19.98 35.98 38.56
N ILE A 23 21.28 36.06 38.29
CA ILE A 23 22.25 34.98 38.51
C ILE A 23 22.70 35.10 39.97
N ILE A 24 22.53 34.05 40.78
CA ILE A 24 23.32 33.87 42.00
C ILE A 24 24.09 32.57 41.83
N ALA A 25 25.35 32.73 41.44
CA ALA A 25 26.39 31.76 41.70
C ALA A 25 26.78 31.89 43.17
N LEU A 26 26.56 30.84 43.95
CA LEU A 26 27.33 30.59 45.17
C LEU A 26 27.77 29.13 45.15
N GLY A 27 28.92 28.92 44.51
CA GLY A 27 29.75 27.76 44.75
C GLY A 27 30.32 27.86 46.15
N LEU A 28 29.94 26.92 47.02
CA LEU A 28 30.73 26.57 48.19
C LEU A 28 31.48 25.29 47.88
N ALA A 29 32.75 25.48 47.61
CA ALA A 29 33.75 24.42 47.59
C ALA A 29 33.84 23.80 48.99
N PHE A 30 33.36 22.56 49.11
CA PHE A 30 33.87 21.63 50.11
C PHE A 30 34.57 20.48 49.38
N GLY A 31 35.87 20.66 49.20
CA GLY A 31 36.76 19.55 48.90
C GLY A 31 36.94 18.70 50.16
N LEU A 32 36.43 17.47 50.13
CA LEU A 32 36.90 16.39 50.99
C LEU A 32 37.28 15.20 50.10
N LYS A 33 38.48 14.70 50.41
CA LYS A 33 39.21 13.60 49.76
C LYS A 33 38.38 12.32 49.61
N GLY A 34 38.48 11.73 48.42
CA GLY A 34 38.71 10.31 48.22
C GLY A 34 37.49 9.39 48.23
N ASN A 35 37.16 8.81 47.08
CA ASN A 35 37.16 7.35 46.92
C ASN A 35 37.14 6.96 45.43
N GLN A 36 38.18 6.25 45.01
CA GLN A 36 38.20 5.50 43.74
C GLN A 36 37.25 4.31 43.90
N ASN A 37 36.01 4.43 43.42
CA ASN A 37 35.12 3.30 43.16
C ASN A 37 34.00 3.74 42.22
N GLN A 38 34.34 3.99 40.95
CA GLN A 38 33.35 3.83 39.88
C GLN A 38 33.12 2.32 39.72
N LYS A 39 32.26 1.77 40.59
CA LYS A 39 31.49 0.59 40.22
C LYS A 39 30.65 1.05 39.03
N ALA A 40 31.01 0.58 37.84
CA ALA A 40 30.11 0.61 36.70
C ALA A 40 28.78 0.03 37.16
N LEU A 41 27.77 0.88 37.32
CA LEU A 41 26.39 0.43 37.32
C LEU A 41 26.16 -0.05 35.89
N ASN A 42 26.30 -1.36 35.70
CA ASN A 42 25.72 -2.04 34.55
C ASN A 42 24.20 -1.83 34.65
N MET A 43 23.70 -0.74 34.08
CA MET A 43 22.29 -0.62 33.74
C MET A 43 22.04 -1.72 32.71
N ALA A 44 21.25 -2.72 33.10
CA ALA A 44 20.74 -3.71 32.17
C ALA A 44 20.03 -2.97 31.01
N PRO A 45 20.24 -3.38 29.75
CA PRO A 45 19.61 -2.72 28.62
C PRO A 45 18.08 -2.77 28.78
N ASP A 46 17.45 -1.62 28.54
CA ASP A 46 16.00 -1.49 28.58
C ASP A 46 15.38 -2.31 27.44
N LYS A 47 14.75 -3.43 27.79
CA LYS A 47 14.09 -4.34 26.84
C LYS A 47 13.15 -3.63 25.86
N LYS A 48 12.55 -2.49 26.24
CA LYS A 48 11.65 -1.75 25.36
C LYS A 48 12.41 -1.03 24.24
N THR A 49 13.61 -0.56 24.53
CA THR A 49 14.49 0.11 23.56
C THR A 49 15.11 -0.91 22.60
N ASP A 50 15.48 -2.11 23.09
CA ASP A 50 16.01 -3.19 22.25
C ASP A 50 14.98 -3.72 21.25
N GLN A 51 13.71 -3.87 21.66
CA GLN A 51 12.64 -4.33 20.78
C GLN A 51 12.32 -3.32 19.67
N VAL A 52 12.23 -2.02 20.00
CA VAL A 52 11.98 -0.96 19.01
C VAL A 52 13.11 -0.88 17.97
N GLN A 53 14.35 -1.04 18.41
CA GLN A 53 15.51 -1.02 17.52
C GLN A 53 15.53 -2.25 16.58
N ASP A 54 15.18 -3.43 17.09
CA ASP A 54 15.12 -4.67 16.30
C ASP A 54 14.08 -4.59 15.18
N PHE A 55 12.87 -4.07 15.47
CA PHE A 55 11.84 -3.84 14.46
C PHE A 55 12.28 -2.83 13.39
N SER A 56 12.95 -1.75 13.79
CA SER A 56 13.48 -0.74 12.86
C SER A 56 14.51 -1.37 11.91
N ASN A 57 15.44 -2.15 12.46
CA ASN A 57 16.48 -2.83 11.69
C ASN A 57 15.88 -3.86 10.71
N GLN A 58 14.85 -4.59 11.14
CA GLN A 58 14.17 -5.59 10.32
C GLN A 58 13.41 -4.93 9.16
N ARG A 59 12.72 -3.81 9.40
CA ARG A 59 12.03 -3.03 8.37
C ARG A 59 12.99 -2.47 7.33
N GLU A 60 14.11 -1.89 7.77
CA GLU A 60 15.15 -1.37 6.87
C GLU A 60 15.71 -2.47 5.96
N LYS A 61 15.98 -3.66 6.52
CA LYS A 61 16.42 -4.82 5.75
C LYS A 61 15.40 -5.22 4.68
N ILE A 62 14.10 -5.22 5.01
CA ILE A 62 13.04 -5.54 4.04
C ILE A 62 13.02 -4.50 2.91
N ILE A 63 13.07 -3.21 3.24
CA ILE A 63 13.10 -2.13 2.25
C ILE A 63 14.31 -2.26 1.31
N ASN A 64 15.50 -2.52 1.85
CA ASN A 64 16.71 -2.69 1.05
C ASN A 64 16.64 -3.92 0.14
N ASN A 65 16.00 -5.01 0.58
CA ASN A 65 15.77 -6.18 -0.27
C ASN A 65 14.77 -5.88 -1.39
N LEU A 66 13.68 -5.16 -1.09
CA LEU A 66 12.69 -4.74 -2.08
C LEU A 66 13.29 -3.78 -3.10
N SER A 67 14.12 -2.83 -2.68
CA SER A 67 14.80 -1.90 -3.59
C SER A 67 15.77 -2.61 -4.53
N ALA A 68 16.60 -3.53 -4.02
CA ALA A 68 17.51 -4.31 -4.86
C ALA A 68 16.76 -5.16 -5.88
N LYS A 69 15.63 -5.76 -5.48
CA LYS A 69 14.76 -6.53 -6.37
C LYS A 69 14.08 -5.65 -7.42
N ALA A 70 13.55 -4.49 -7.02
CA ALA A 70 12.97 -3.53 -7.95
C ALA A 70 13.99 -3.04 -8.97
N GLU A 71 15.23 -2.74 -8.55
CA GLU A 71 16.31 -2.36 -9.47
C GLU A 71 16.61 -3.49 -10.47
N GLN A 72 16.71 -4.73 -10.01
CA GLN A 72 16.98 -5.88 -10.87
C GLN A 72 15.88 -6.09 -11.93
N ILE A 73 14.61 -5.90 -11.55
CA ILE A 73 13.46 -6.21 -12.41
C ILE A 73 13.12 -5.04 -13.33
N THR A 74 13.04 -3.84 -12.77
CA THR A 74 12.47 -2.66 -13.44
C THR A 74 13.53 -1.62 -13.83
N GLY A 75 14.78 -1.81 -13.40
CA GLY A 75 15.86 -0.84 -13.62
C GLY A 75 15.74 0.46 -12.83
N ILE A 76 14.85 0.53 -11.84
CA ILE A 76 14.71 1.71 -10.96
C ILE A 76 15.89 1.76 -9.99
N PRO A 77 16.68 2.85 -9.94
CA PRO A 77 17.77 2.99 -8.97
C PRO A 77 17.28 2.85 -7.53
N GLN A 78 18.01 2.11 -6.68
CA GLN A 78 17.56 1.82 -5.32
C GLN A 78 17.27 3.07 -4.49
N ASN A 79 18.06 4.13 -4.65
CA ASN A 79 17.86 5.39 -3.95
C ASN A 79 16.55 6.09 -4.34
N GLU A 80 16.18 6.07 -5.63
CA GLU A 80 14.89 6.59 -6.12
C GLU A 80 13.73 5.74 -5.59
N PHE A 81 13.89 4.42 -5.61
CA PHE A 81 12.89 3.49 -5.11
C PHE A 81 12.63 3.64 -3.60
N ILE A 82 13.69 3.69 -2.79
CA ILE A 82 13.59 3.88 -1.34
C ILE A 82 12.92 5.22 -1.02
N ALA A 83 13.28 6.29 -1.74
CA ALA A 83 12.63 7.59 -1.57
C ALA A 83 11.13 7.54 -1.92
N CYS A 84 10.76 6.81 -2.99
CA CYS A 84 9.36 6.60 -3.33
C CYS A 84 8.61 5.85 -2.22
N MET A 85 9.18 4.77 -1.67
CA MET A 85 8.51 3.95 -0.65
C MET A 85 8.19 4.74 0.64
N GLN A 86 8.88 5.86 0.87
CA GLN A 86 8.64 6.76 1.99
C GLN A 86 7.51 7.77 1.72
N ASN A 87 7.02 7.88 0.48
CA ASN A 87 5.92 8.77 0.13
C ASN A 87 4.59 8.21 0.69
N PRO A 88 3.88 8.96 1.55
CA PRO A 88 2.66 8.47 2.18
C PRO A 88 1.53 8.16 1.20
N ILE A 89 1.58 8.68 -0.04
CA ILE A 89 0.52 8.47 -1.04
C ILE A 89 0.30 6.98 -1.36
N HIS A 90 1.37 6.18 -1.37
CA HIS A 90 1.28 4.75 -1.66
C HIS A 90 0.66 3.99 -0.48
N ALA A 91 1.06 4.31 0.75
CA ALA A 91 0.44 3.73 1.95
C ALA A 91 -1.06 4.08 2.04
N GLU A 92 -1.42 5.31 1.70
CA GLU A 92 -2.82 5.74 1.65
C GLU A 92 -3.61 5.00 0.56
N LYS A 93 -3.04 4.85 -0.64
CA LYS A 93 -3.66 4.07 -1.71
C LYS A 93 -3.87 2.62 -1.29
N VAL A 94 -2.84 1.95 -0.79
CA VAL A 94 -2.89 0.55 -0.32
C VAL A 94 -3.99 0.36 0.72
N LYS A 95 -4.14 1.30 1.66
CA LYS A 95 -5.22 1.28 2.66
C LYS A 95 -6.61 1.47 2.02
N ASN A 96 -6.71 2.35 1.03
CA ASN A 96 -7.97 2.68 0.38
C ASN A 96 -8.44 1.64 -0.63
N ASP A 97 -7.51 0.82 -1.16
CA ASP A 97 -7.79 -0.19 -2.16
C ASP A 97 -8.85 -1.18 -1.67
N SER A 98 -8.73 -1.73 -0.45
CA SER A 98 -9.64 -2.76 0.08
C SER A 98 -10.66 -2.27 1.11
N ARG A 99 -10.92 -0.96 1.22
CA ARG A 99 -11.70 -0.38 2.34
C ARG A 99 -13.15 -0.87 2.48
N PHE A 100 -13.68 -1.54 1.46
CA PHE A 100 -15.05 -2.09 1.44
C PHE A 100 -15.09 -3.61 1.39
N VAL A 101 -13.95 -4.26 1.29
CA VAL A 101 -13.89 -5.72 1.17
C VAL A 101 -13.90 -6.34 2.56
N SER A 102 -14.59 -7.47 2.67
CA SER A 102 -14.72 -8.25 3.90
C SER A 102 -13.38 -8.81 4.37
N ASP A 103 -13.20 -8.98 5.68
CA ASP A 103 -12.03 -9.65 6.29
C ASP A 103 -12.04 -11.18 6.07
N GLU A 104 -12.90 -11.69 5.17
CA GLU A 104 -13.04 -13.11 4.80
C GLU A 104 -11.79 -13.72 4.15
N GLY A 105 -10.81 -12.89 3.79
CA GLY A 105 -9.48 -13.30 3.36
C GLY A 105 -9.17 -12.94 1.92
N THR A 106 -8.03 -13.44 1.43
CA THR A 106 -7.53 -13.17 0.07
C THR A 106 -7.16 -14.48 -0.64
N PRO A 107 -7.27 -14.56 -1.98
CA PRO A 107 -7.74 -13.50 -2.88
C PRO A 107 -9.26 -13.33 -2.77
N TYR A 108 -9.72 -12.09 -2.87
CA TYR A 108 -11.14 -11.76 -2.94
C TYR A 108 -11.40 -11.12 -4.30
N ASN A 109 -12.34 -11.64 -5.07
CA ASN A 109 -12.54 -11.27 -6.46
C ASN A 109 -13.97 -10.83 -6.71
N ILE A 110 -14.13 -9.71 -7.39
CA ILE A 110 -15.44 -9.25 -7.87
C ILE A 110 -15.43 -9.28 -9.38
N ILE A 111 -16.23 -10.16 -9.98
CA ILE A 111 -16.40 -10.27 -11.42
C ILE A 111 -17.64 -9.49 -11.81
N LYS A 112 -17.45 -8.45 -12.62
CA LYS A 112 -18.50 -7.52 -13.04
C LYS A 112 -18.63 -7.50 -14.55
N SER A 113 -19.87 -7.44 -15.02
CA SER A 113 -20.27 -7.09 -16.39
C SER A 113 -21.38 -6.02 -16.32
N GLU A 114 -21.95 -5.64 -17.46
CA GLU A 114 -23.13 -4.76 -17.48
C GLU A 114 -24.34 -5.35 -16.74
N LYS A 115 -24.50 -6.68 -16.76
CA LYS A 115 -25.69 -7.37 -16.25
C LYS A 115 -25.48 -8.05 -14.90
N TYR A 116 -24.27 -8.50 -14.65
CA TYR A 116 -23.96 -9.40 -13.53
C TYR A 116 -22.80 -8.87 -12.70
N THR A 117 -22.92 -9.00 -11.39
CA THR A 117 -21.85 -8.78 -10.43
C THR A 117 -21.78 -9.96 -9.48
N LEU A 118 -20.63 -10.62 -9.43
CA LEU A 118 -20.39 -11.81 -8.64
C LEU A 118 -19.21 -11.58 -7.70
N ASN A 119 -19.29 -12.11 -6.49
CA ASN A 119 -18.16 -12.19 -5.56
C ASN A 119 -17.64 -13.62 -5.52
N ILE A 120 -16.32 -13.79 -5.58
CA ILE A 120 -15.61 -15.06 -5.49
C ILE A 120 -14.51 -14.91 -4.44
N VAL A 121 -14.64 -15.67 -3.35
CA VAL A 121 -13.66 -15.71 -2.28
C VAL A 121 -12.76 -16.93 -2.47
N GLY A 122 -11.44 -16.71 -2.39
CA GLY A 122 -10.43 -17.76 -2.47
C GLY A 122 -9.92 -18.05 -3.87
N ALA A 123 -8.93 -18.95 -3.93
CA ALA A 123 -8.22 -19.32 -5.15
C ALA A 123 -9.00 -20.35 -5.97
N LEU A 124 -9.99 -19.91 -6.75
CA LEU A 124 -10.70 -20.83 -7.64
C LEU A 124 -9.81 -21.28 -8.81
N PRO A 125 -9.81 -22.57 -9.16
CA PRO A 125 -9.16 -23.08 -10.36
C PRO A 125 -9.58 -22.39 -11.65
N TYR A 126 -8.63 -22.29 -12.60
CA TYR A 126 -8.84 -21.70 -13.93
C TYR A 126 -10.16 -22.11 -14.59
N LYS A 127 -10.47 -23.42 -14.64
CA LYS A 127 -11.66 -23.94 -15.31
C LYS A 127 -12.97 -23.36 -14.76
N MET A 128 -13.03 -23.05 -13.46
CA MET A 128 -14.20 -22.43 -12.86
C MET A 128 -14.29 -20.96 -13.26
N ILE A 129 -13.20 -20.20 -13.11
CA ILE A 129 -13.18 -18.77 -13.49
C ILE A 129 -13.49 -18.59 -14.97
N SER A 130 -12.84 -19.35 -15.86
CA SER A 130 -13.09 -19.28 -17.30
C SER A 130 -14.50 -19.72 -17.67
N GLY A 131 -15.09 -20.68 -16.94
CA GLY A 131 -16.48 -21.09 -17.12
C GLY A 131 -17.45 -19.97 -16.79
N ILE A 132 -17.26 -19.30 -15.65
CA ILE A 132 -18.06 -18.13 -15.24
C ILE A 132 -17.94 -17.01 -16.27
N VAL A 133 -16.72 -16.68 -16.70
CA VAL A 133 -16.48 -15.66 -17.74
C VAL A 133 -17.19 -16.03 -19.04
N ASN A 134 -17.06 -17.27 -19.51
CA ASN A 134 -17.72 -17.73 -20.73
C ASN A 134 -19.25 -17.65 -20.62
N ASP A 135 -19.83 -18.05 -19.49
CA ASP A 135 -21.27 -17.98 -19.27
C ASP A 135 -21.76 -16.52 -19.23
N MET A 136 -21.02 -15.63 -18.56
CA MET A 136 -21.36 -14.20 -18.53
C MET A 136 -21.30 -13.54 -19.92
N LEU A 137 -20.40 -13.99 -20.80
CA LEU A 137 -20.28 -13.49 -22.16
C LEU A 137 -21.36 -14.04 -23.09
N ASN A 138 -21.63 -15.35 -22.99
CA ASN A 138 -22.29 -16.10 -24.07
C ASN A 138 -23.65 -16.68 -23.68
N ASN A 139 -23.99 -16.77 -22.39
CA ASN A 139 -25.23 -17.37 -21.92
C ASN A 139 -26.24 -16.28 -21.49
N PRO A 140 -27.29 -16.00 -22.31
CA PRO A 140 -28.29 -14.98 -21.98
C PRO A 140 -29.15 -15.33 -20.75
N ASP A 141 -29.22 -16.62 -20.41
CA ASP A 141 -29.99 -17.15 -19.28
C ASP A 141 -29.09 -17.42 -18.06
N PHE A 142 -27.86 -16.90 -18.04
CA PHE A 142 -26.98 -17.04 -16.89
C PHE A 142 -27.61 -16.40 -15.65
N VAL A 143 -27.65 -17.17 -14.56
CA VAL A 143 -28.11 -16.73 -13.25
C VAL A 143 -26.94 -16.85 -12.29
N VAL A 144 -26.62 -15.74 -11.62
CA VAL A 144 -25.61 -15.72 -10.55
C VAL A 144 -26.11 -16.61 -9.41
N PRO A 145 -25.39 -17.70 -9.06
CA PRO A 145 -25.75 -18.52 -7.92
C PRO A 145 -25.77 -17.70 -6.63
N ASP A 146 -26.66 -18.03 -5.70
CA ASP A 146 -26.87 -17.24 -4.47
C ASP A 146 -25.57 -17.07 -3.67
N ASP A 147 -24.72 -18.10 -3.62
CA ASP A 147 -23.43 -18.09 -2.91
C ASP A 147 -22.42 -17.09 -3.50
N PHE A 148 -22.62 -16.64 -4.74
CA PHE A 148 -21.73 -15.70 -5.43
C PHE A 148 -22.35 -14.31 -5.57
N LYS A 149 -23.51 -14.03 -4.98
CA LYS A 149 -24.13 -12.71 -5.08
C LYS A 149 -23.26 -11.66 -4.39
N ASN A 150 -22.84 -10.66 -5.16
CA ASN A 150 -22.10 -9.52 -4.62
C ASN A 150 -23.02 -8.59 -3.81
N THR A 151 -22.52 -8.09 -2.69
CA THR A 151 -23.21 -7.12 -1.82
C THR A 151 -22.59 -5.72 -1.88
N LEU A 152 -21.45 -5.55 -2.55
CA LEU A 152 -20.80 -4.24 -2.67
C LEU A 152 -21.55 -3.31 -3.63
N PRO A 153 -21.63 -2.00 -3.31
CA PRO A 153 -22.23 -1.01 -4.19
C PRO A 153 -21.52 -0.93 -5.54
N ASN A 154 -22.28 -0.78 -6.63
CA ASN A 154 -21.74 -0.72 -7.99
C ASN A 154 -20.82 0.48 -8.21
N GLU A 155 -21.02 1.57 -7.46
CA GLU A 155 -20.23 2.79 -7.52
C GLU A 155 -18.76 2.57 -7.13
N GLU A 156 -18.48 1.57 -6.29
CA GLU A 156 -17.12 1.22 -5.86
C GLU A 156 -16.42 0.24 -6.84
N LEU A 157 -17.19 -0.30 -7.78
CA LEU A 157 -16.74 -1.25 -8.81
C LEU A 157 -16.50 -0.55 -10.15
N ILE A 158 -15.71 0.52 -10.10
CA ILE A 158 -15.23 1.28 -11.26
C ILE A 158 -13.71 1.20 -11.32
N ILE A 159 -13.16 1.15 -12.54
CA ILE A 159 -11.72 1.25 -12.74
C ILE A 159 -11.30 2.70 -12.46
N ARG A 160 -10.41 2.88 -11.48
CA ARG A 160 -9.88 4.19 -11.09
C ARG A 160 -8.68 4.52 -11.96
N SER A 161 -8.35 5.82 -12.10
CA SER A 161 -7.13 6.24 -12.82
C SER A 161 -5.83 5.78 -12.15
N THR A 162 -5.90 5.37 -10.89
CA THR A 162 -4.79 4.82 -10.10
C THR A 162 -4.75 3.30 -10.10
N ASP A 163 -5.69 2.62 -10.76
CA ASP A 163 -5.70 1.17 -10.82
C ASP A 163 -4.71 0.66 -11.87
N HIS A 164 -4.05 -0.45 -11.56
CA HIS A 164 -3.23 -1.19 -12.50
C HIS A 164 -4.09 -2.26 -13.18
N VAL A 165 -4.12 -2.24 -14.51
CA VAL A 165 -5.00 -3.09 -15.32
C VAL A 165 -4.19 -3.93 -16.30
N ARG A 166 -4.54 -5.22 -16.41
CA ARG A 166 -4.11 -6.13 -17.47
C ARG A 166 -5.32 -6.52 -18.31
N GLY A 167 -5.15 -6.65 -19.62
CA GLY A 167 -6.27 -6.86 -20.57
C GLY A 167 -6.86 -5.54 -21.08
N SER A 168 -8.01 -5.61 -21.74
CA SER A 168 -8.63 -4.44 -22.39
C SER A 168 -9.42 -3.57 -21.40
N LEU A 169 -9.12 -2.27 -21.33
CA LEU A 169 -9.89 -1.31 -20.51
C LEU A 169 -11.37 -1.18 -20.91
N THR A 170 -11.72 -1.61 -22.13
CA THR A 170 -13.10 -1.60 -22.63
C THR A 170 -13.70 -3.00 -22.66
N ALA A 171 -13.09 -3.96 -21.97
CA ALA A 171 -13.60 -5.32 -21.85
C ALA A 171 -15.04 -5.32 -21.28
N PRO A 172 -15.94 -6.17 -21.80
CA PRO A 172 -17.28 -6.37 -21.25
C PRO A 172 -17.26 -6.96 -19.83
N ILE A 173 -16.17 -7.61 -19.42
CA ILE A 173 -15.99 -8.14 -18.08
C ILE A 173 -14.79 -7.48 -17.39
N THR A 174 -14.98 -7.05 -16.14
CA THR A 174 -13.90 -6.60 -15.26
C THR A 174 -13.82 -7.49 -14.04
N ILE A 175 -12.62 -7.96 -13.72
CA ILE A 175 -12.31 -8.67 -12.48
C ILE A 175 -11.52 -7.72 -11.59
N PHE A 176 -12.11 -7.32 -10.47
CA PHE A 176 -11.43 -6.61 -9.40
C PHE A 176 -10.89 -7.64 -8.41
N GLU A 177 -9.59 -7.88 -8.46
CA GLU A 177 -8.90 -8.74 -7.50
C GLU A 177 -8.38 -7.89 -6.35
N TYR A 178 -8.69 -8.33 -5.13
CA TYR A 178 -8.16 -7.80 -3.88
C TYR A 178 -7.23 -8.86 -3.29
N SER A 179 -5.94 -8.55 -3.28
CA SER A 179 -4.90 -9.55 -3.09
C SER A 179 -3.80 -9.09 -2.13
N ASP A 180 -3.26 -10.07 -1.41
CA ASP A 180 -2.15 -9.92 -0.49
C ASP A 180 -0.97 -10.68 -1.08
N ILE A 181 0.13 -9.96 -1.34
CA ILE A 181 1.32 -10.49 -1.99
C ILE A 181 1.97 -11.62 -1.17
N SER A 182 1.81 -11.61 0.16
CA SER A 182 2.33 -12.63 1.06
C SER A 182 1.36 -13.81 1.29
N CYS A 183 0.15 -13.77 0.72
CA CYS A 183 -0.85 -14.83 0.91
C CYS A 183 -0.58 -16.03 0.00
N PRO A 184 -0.45 -17.26 0.55
CA PRO A 184 -0.25 -18.47 -0.26
C PRO A 184 -1.35 -18.75 -1.28
N PHE A 185 -2.61 -18.43 -0.97
CA PHE A 185 -3.72 -18.60 -1.90
C PHE A 185 -3.69 -17.57 -3.02
N CYS A 186 -3.23 -16.34 -2.75
CA CYS A 186 -3.05 -15.33 -3.79
C CYS A 186 -1.95 -15.77 -4.77
N LYS A 187 -0.85 -16.33 -4.26
CA LYS A 187 0.19 -16.97 -5.08
C LYS A 187 -0.35 -18.12 -5.94
N GLU A 188 -1.20 -18.98 -5.39
CA GLU A 188 -1.84 -20.07 -6.14
C GLU A 188 -2.81 -19.54 -7.23
N PHE A 189 -3.50 -18.44 -6.94
CA PHE A 189 -4.49 -17.85 -7.84
C PHE A 189 -3.89 -16.98 -8.94
N HIS A 190 -2.76 -16.32 -8.71
CA HIS A 190 -2.13 -15.40 -9.66
C HIS A 190 -1.93 -15.99 -11.07
N PRO A 191 -1.44 -17.24 -11.23
CA PRO A 191 -1.36 -17.90 -12.55
C PRO A 191 -2.72 -18.11 -13.23
N THR A 192 -3.81 -18.28 -12.45
CA THR A 192 -5.16 -18.42 -12.99
C THR A 192 -5.61 -17.16 -13.72
N LEU A 193 -5.43 -15.98 -13.11
CA LEU A 193 -5.79 -14.71 -13.77
C LEU A 193 -4.83 -14.34 -14.89
N LYS A 194 -3.52 -14.64 -14.78
CA LYS A 194 -2.59 -14.47 -15.90
C LYS A 194 -3.04 -15.25 -17.13
N LYS A 195 -3.33 -16.54 -16.96
CA LYS A 195 -3.83 -17.38 -18.05
C LYS A 195 -5.16 -16.88 -18.61
N LEU A 196 -6.05 -16.39 -17.76
CA LEU A 196 -7.33 -15.84 -18.19
C LEU A 196 -7.15 -14.61 -19.09
N ILE A 197 -6.28 -13.67 -18.72
CA ILE A 197 -6.01 -12.49 -19.55
C ILE A 197 -5.33 -12.86 -20.88
N GLU A 198 -4.49 -13.89 -20.89
CA GLU A 198 -3.90 -14.41 -22.12
C GLU A 198 -4.94 -15.02 -23.08
N GLU A 199 -5.93 -15.75 -22.56
CA GLU A 199 -6.97 -16.40 -23.37
C GLU A 199 -8.13 -15.46 -23.74
N TYR A 200 -8.37 -14.41 -22.96
CA TYR A 200 -9.47 -13.44 -23.14
C TYR A 200 -8.98 -11.98 -23.21
N PRO A 201 -8.01 -11.65 -24.09
CA PRO A 201 -7.30 -10.36 -24.06
C PRO A 201 -8.20 -9.14 -24.33
N ASN A 202 -9.32 -9.34 -25.03
CA ASN A 202 -10.29 -8.29 -25.36
C ASN A 202 -11.55 -8.34 -24.49
N ASP A 203 -11.79 -9.47 -23.83
CA ASP A 203 -13.06 -9.75 -23.15
C ASP A 203 -13.00 -9.53 -21.64
N VAL A 204 -11.80 -9.57 -21.07
CA VAL A 204 -11.57 -9.41 -19.63
C VAL A 204 -10.54 -8.31 -19.33
N ALA A 205 -10.89 -7.43 -18.40
CA ALA A 205 -9.98 -6.52 -17.71
C ALA A 205 -9.70 -7.07 -16.30
N TRP A 206 -8.43 -7.23 -15.93
CA TRP A 206 -8.02 -7.57 -14.58
C TRP A 206 -7.46 -6.34 -13.89
N VAL A 207 -8.20 -5.86 -12.88
CA VAL A 207 -7.83 -4.78 -11.99
C VAL A 207 -7.26 -5.38 -10.71
N TYR A 208 -6.01 -5.06 -10.39
CA TYR A 208 -5.38 -5.49 -9.13
C TYR A 208 -5.47 -4.40 -8.07
N ARG A 209 -5.92 -4.77 -6.87
CA ARG A 209 -6.02 -3.90 -5.70
C ARG A 209 -5.40 -4.60 -4.50
N HIS A 210 -4.70 -3.84 -3.67
CA HIS A 210 -4.05 -4.41 -2.49
C HIS A 210 -5.06 -4.68 -1.36
N HIS A 211 -4.93 -5.82 -0.71
CA HIS A 211 -5.62 -6.14 0.56
C HIS A 211 -4.66 -6.82 1.55
N PRO A 212 -3.68 -6.10 2.12
CA PRO A 212 -2.71 -6.67 3.07
C PRO A 212 -3.39 -7.10 4.38
N LEU A 213 -3.28 -8.39 4.71
CA LEU A 213 -3.80 -8.96 5.97
C LEU A 213 -2.71 -8.93 7.04
N LEU A 214 -2.42 -7.75 7.60
CA LEU A 214 -1.24 -7.51 8.43
C LEU A 214 -1.13 -8.38 9.70
N ASP A 215 -2.26 -8.85 10.23
CA ASP A 215 -2.28 -9.80 11.36
C ASP A 215 -1.72 -11.18 10.98
N LYS A 216 -1.73 -11.53 9.69
CA LYS A 216 -1.24 -12.79 9.13
C LYS A 216 0.08 -12.61 8.39
N HIS A 217 0.24 -11.48 7.72
CA HIS A 217 1.35 -11.19 6.83
C HIS A 217 1.96 -9.81 7.14
N PRO A 218 2.86 -9.72 8.14
CA PRO A 218 3.37 -8.44 8.65
C PRO A 218 4.19 -7.59 7.67
N ILE A 219 4.52 -8.12 6.48
CA ILE A 219 5.32 -7.42 5.46
C ILE A 219 4.51 -7.06 4.21
N ALA A 220 3.23 -7.45 4.17
CA ALA A 220 2.40 -7.35 2.97
C ALA A 220 2.14 -5.89 2.54
N ASP A 221 2.07 -4.96 3.49
CA ASP A 221 2.00 -3.53 3.20
C ASP A 221 3.26 -3.01 2.50
N LEU A 222 4.45 -3.41 2.96
CA LEU A 222 5.71 -3.00 2.34
C LEU A 222 5.85 -3.54 0.92
N GLN A 223 5.42 -4.78 0.67
CA GLN A 223 5.37 -5.36 -0.67
C GLN A 223 4.38 -4.61 -1.57
N ALA A 224 3.19 -4.28 -1.04
CA ALA A 224 2.19 -3.51 -1.77
C ALA A 224 2.68 -2.09 -2.12
N ILE A 225 3.28 -1.39 -1.14
CA ILE A 225 3.89 -0.08 -1.37
C ILE A 225 5.02 -0.17 -2.41
N ALA A 226 5.81 -1.24 -2.38
CA ALA A 226 6.89 -1.46 -3.34
C ALA A 226 6.37 -1.57 -4.79
N THR A 227 5.30 -2.34 -5.01
CA THR A 227 4.69 -2.48 -6.36
C THR A 227 4.09 -1.15 -6.83
N GLU A 228 3.38 -0.43 -5.96
CA GLU A 228 2.85 0.91 -6.27
C GLU A 228 3.96 1.90 -6.61
N CYS A 229 5.11 1.81 -5.94
CA CYS A 229 6.28 2.63 -6.24
C CYS A 229 6.89 2.32 -7.60
N ALA A 230 7.01 1.05 -7.97
CA ALA A 230 7.42 0.68 -9.32
C ALA A 230 6.45 1.26 -10.36
N GLY A 231 5.15 1.15 -10.10
CA GLY A 231 4.08 1.74 -10.90
C GLY A 231 4.21 3.25 -11.09
N ALA A 232 4.48 3.97 -10.00
CA ALA A 232 4.58 5.43 -10.02
C ALA A 232 5.84 5.94 -10.73
N LEU A 233 6.96 5.23 -10.62
CA LEU A 233 8.25 5.66 -11.18
C LEU A 233 8.45 5.24 -12.65
N ARG A 234 7.82 4.14 -13.07
CA ARG A 234 8.05 3.53 -14.40
C ARG A 234 6.78 3.07 -15.12
N GLY A 235 5.60 3.35 -14.57
CA GLY A 235 4.32 3.02 -15.20
C GLY A 235 3.81 1.62 -14.85
N SER A 236 2.61 1.30 -15.35
CA SER A 236 1.90 0.08 -14.95
C SER A 236 2.64 -1.21 -15.26
N ASP A 237 3.48 -1.24 -16.30
CA ASP A 237 4.26 -2.44 -16.63
C ASP A 237 5.25 -2.78 -15.50
N ALA A 238 5.94 -1.78 -14.95
CA ALA A 238 6.86 -1.98 -13.83
C ALA A 238 6.15 -2.42 -12.53
N PHE A 239 4.92 -1.93 -12.29
CA PHE A 239 4.06 -2.47 -11.22
C PHE A 239 3.85 -3.97 -11.40
N TRP A 240 3.44 -4.37 -12.59
CA TRP A 240 3.10 -5.75 -12.91
C TRP A 240 4.31 -6.69 -12.92
N GLU A 241 5.46 -6.24 -13.41
CA GLU A 241 6.71 -7.01 -13.39
C GLU A 241 7.17 -7.30 -11.96
N LEU A 242 7.17 -6.28 -11.09
CA LEU A 242 7.55 -6.45 -9.70
C LEU A 242 6.51 -7.28 -8.93
N LEU A 243 5.22 -7.06 -9.18
CA LEU A 243 4.14 -7.86 -8.59
C LEU A 243 4.27 -9.35 -8.96
N ASP A 244 4.44 -9.65 -10.25
CA ASP A 244 4.58 -11.01 -10.75
C ASP A 244 5.74 -11.75 -10.06
N ASP A 245 6.87 -11.09 -9.87
CA ASP A 245 8.03 -11.66 -9.18
C ASP A 245 7.78 -11.85 -7.68
N LEU A 246 7.24 -10.85 -7.00
CA LEU A 246 7.02 -10.91 -5.55
C LEU A 246 5.97 -11.94 -5.15
N ILE A 247 4.92 -12.11 -5.95
CA ILE A 247 3.83 -13.04 -5.65
C ILE A 247 4.15 -14.48 -6.09
N SER A 248 5.01 -14.66 -7.10
CA SER A 248 5.37 -15.98 -7.63
C SER A 248 6.64 -16.56 -6.97
N GLY A 249 7.53 -15.72 -6.42
CA GLY A 249 8.71 -16.11 -5.65
C GLY A 249 8.36 -16.88 -4.39
#